data_AF-A0A9Q9MR34-F1
#
_entry.id   AF-A0A9Q9MR34-F1
#
_cell.length_a   1.000
_cell.length_b   1.000
_cell.length_c   1.000
_cell.angle_alpha   90.00
_cell.angle_beta   90.00
_cell.angle_gamma   90.00
#
_symmetry.space_group_name_H-M   'P 1'
#
loop_
_entity.id
_entity.type
_entity.pdbx_description
1 polymer ?
#
loop_
_entity_poly.entity_id
_entity_poly.type
_entity_poly.pdbx_seq_one_letter_code
_entity_poly.pdbx_strand_id
1 'polypeptide(L)' 'MPLIAEGIEDEAVKLQLQQLGCQKAQGDYFHRPAEFASFRCETGVFYYQNDEGNDGAKEEKSA' A
#
# COMPACT_ATOMS: atom_id res chain seq x y z
N MET A 1 -0.69 14.36 -19.52
CA MET A 1 -1.02 14.40 -18.08
C MET A 1 -1.08 12.97 -17.58
N PRO A 2 -0.30 12.56 -16.57
CA PRO A 2 -0.39 11.20 -16.02
C PRO A 2 -1.71 11.02 -15.27
N LEU A 3 -2.41 9.91 -15.54
CA LEU A 3 -3.56 9.46 -14.74
C LEU A 3 -3.03 8.64 -13.56
N ILE A 4 -3.54 8.92 -12.36
CA ILE A 4 -3.31 8.12 -11.16
C ILE A 4 -4.67 7.56 -10.76
N ALA A 5 -4.79 6.24 -10.71
CA ALA A 5 -5.96 5.58 -10.16
C ALA A 5 -5.83 5.49 -8.64
N GLU A 6 -6.84 5.95 -7.90
CA GLU A 6 -6.81 6.01 -6.43
C GLU A 6 -7.87 5.08 -5.82
N GLY A 7 -7.70 4.72 -4.55
CA GLY A 7 -8.67 3.90 -3.82
C GLY A 7 -8.66 2.42 -4.22
N ILE A 8 -7.51 1.88 -4.63
CA ILE A 8 -7.38 0.44 -4.93
C ILE A 8 -7.28 -0.33 -3.63
N GLU A 9 -8.25 -1.22 -3.38
CA GLU A 9 -8.36 -1.98 -2.12
C GLU A 9 -8.09 -3.49 -2.31
N ASP A 10 -8.13 -4.00 -3.55
CA ASP A 10 -7.91 -5.42 -3.84
C ASP A 10 -7.15 -5.68 -5.16
N GLU A 11 -6.72 -6.94 -5.33
CA GLU A 11 -5.95 -7.38 -6.48
C GLU A 11 -6.76 -7.37 -7.78
N ALA A 12 -8.06 -7.64 -7.72
CA ALA A 12 -8.89 -7.68 -8.92
C ALA A 12 -9.00 -6.29 -9.56
N VAL A 13 -9.19 -5.25 -8.73
CA VAL A 13 -9.20 -3.85 -9.17
C VAL A 13 -7.84 -3.43 -9.74
N LYS A 14 -6.73 -3.80 -9.07
CA LYS A 14 -5.37 -3.56 -9.59
C LYS A 14 -5.22 -4.12 -11.02
N LEU A 15 -5.55 -5.40 -11.21
CA LEU A 15 -5.37 -6.09 -12.48
C LEU A 15 -6.24 -5.49 -13.58
N GLN A 16 -7.49 -5.14 -13.26
CA GLN A 16 -8.39 -4.49 -14.21
C GLN A 16 -7.85 -3.11 -14.64
N LEU A 17 -7.41 -2.28 -13.71
CA LEU A 17 -6.86 -0.95 -14.02
C LEU A 17 -5.57 -1.04 -14.83
N GLN A 18 -4.73 -2.04 -14.55
CA GLN A 18 -3.53 -2.32 -15.33
C GLN A 18 -3.88 -2.71 -16.78
N GLN A 19 -4.89 -3.56 -16.98
CA GLN A 19 -5.37 -3.93 -18.32
C GLN A 19 -5.95 -2.74 -19.10
N LEU A 20 -6.58 -1.79 -18.39
CA LEU A 20 -7.09 -0.54 -18.97
C LEU A 20 -5.99 0.51 -19.27
N GLY A 21 -4.72 0.20 -18.94
CA GLY A 21 -3.59 1.06 -19.24
C GLY A 21 -3.27 2.11 -18.17
N CYS A 22 -3.78 1.95 -16.94
CA CYS A 22 -3.38 2.81 -15.83
C CYS A 22 -1.91 2.55 -15.47
N GLN A 23 -1.09 3.61 -15.53
CA GLN A 23 0.35 3.53 -15.29
C GLN A 23 0.73 3.80 -13.82
N LYS A 24 -0.14 4.49 -13.09
CA LYS A 24 0.08 4.87 -11.69
C LYS A 24 -1.17 4.55 -10.88
N ALA A 25 -0.94 4.11 -9.66
CA ALA A 25 -1.96 3.58 -8.78
C ALA A 25 -1.63 3.94 -7.32
N GLN A 26 -2.65 4.21 -6.52
CA GLN A 26 -2.56 4.31 -5.06
C GLN A 26 -3.79 3.69 -4.40
N GLY A 27 -3.64 3.27 -3.16
CA GLY A 27 -4.71 2.68 -2.36
C GLY A 27 -4.17 1.72 -1.31
N ASP A 28 -5.04 1.38 -0.36
CA ASP A 28 -4.73 0.51 0.79
C ASP A 28 -4.24 -0.89 0.37
N TYR A 29 -4.56 -1.34 -0.85
CA TYR A 29 -4.00 -2.58 -1.42
C TYR A 29 -2.47 -2.54 -1.51
N PHE A 30 -1.89 -1.38 -1.80
CA PHE A 30 -0.44 -1.23 -1.89
C PHE A 30 0.14 -0.93 -0.53
N HIS A 31 -0.19 0.23 0.02
CA HIS A 31 0.25 0.70 1.34
C HIS A 31 -0.73 1.75 1.84
N ARG A 32 -1.02 1.74 3.14
CA ARG A 32 -1.71 2.84 3.82
C ARG A 32 -0.85 4.11 3.84
N PRO A 33 -1.45 5.30 3.98
CA PRO A 33 -0.71 6.54 4.20
C PRO A 33 0.26 6.38 5.38
N ALA A 34 1.53 6.70 5.14
CA ALA A 34 2.55 6.63 6.17
C ALA A 34 2.38 7.76 7.19
N GLU A 35 2.72 7.48 8.45
CA GLU A 35 2.75 8.50 9.50
C GLU A 35 3.74 9.62 9.17
N PHE A 36 3.40 10.87 9.49
CA PHE A 36 4.28 12.01 9.21
C PHE A 36 5.66 11.85 9.87
N ALA A 37 5.72 11.20 11.04
CA ALA A 37 6.97 10.94 11.76
C ALA A 37 7.96 10.05 10.98
N SER A 38 7.51 9.33 9.95
CA SER A 38 8.36 8.52 9.07
C SER A 38 8.96 9.30 7.87
N PHE A 39 8.61 10.58 7.72
CA PHE A 39 9.15 11.46 6.68
C PHE A 39 10.61 11.80 6.96
N ARG A 40 11.48 11.54 5.98
CA ARG A 40 12.90 11.92 6.05
C ARG A 40 13.14 13.22 5.31
N CYS A 41 13.35 14.30 6.06
CA CYS A 41 13.57 15.65 5.50
C CYS A 41 14.77 15.71 4.55
N GLU A 42 15.81 14.92 4.81
CA GLU A 42 17.05 14.90 4.02
C GLU A 42 16.83 14.36 2.61
N THR A 43 15.90 13.41 2.46
CA THR A 43 15.63 12.72 1.19
C THR A 43 14.28 13.07 0.59
N GLY A 44 13.42 13.79 1.32
CA GLY A 44 12.08 14.17 0.86
C GLY A 44 11.14 13.00 0.62
N VAL A 45 11.39 11.85 1.25
CA VAL A 45 10.62 10.61 1.04
C VAL A 45 10.14 10.02 2.36
N PHE A 46 8.97 9.37 2.30
CA PHE A 46 8.50 8.47 3.34
C PHE A 46 9.20 7.11 3.19
N TYR A 47 9.62 6.52 4.30
CA TYR A 47 10.07 5.14 4.31
C TYR A 47 8.84 4.25 4.46
N TYR A 48 8.40 3.61 3.36
CA TYR A 48 7.41 2.52 3.47
C TYR A 48 8.10 1.37 4.20
N GLN A 49 7.72 1.15 5.47
CA GLN A 49 8.13 -0.03 6.19
C GLN A 49 7.42 -1.20 5.52
N ASN A 50 8.16 -2.05 4.78
CA ASN A 50 7.66 -3.37 4.49
C ASN A 50 7.49 -4.05 5.86
N ASP A 51 6.24 -4.25 6.29
CA ASP A 51 5.92 -5.08 7.46
C ASP A 51 6.24 -6.55 7.11
N GLU A 52 7.51 -6.88 6.86
CA GLU A 52 8.01 -8.26 6.81
C GLU A 52 8.10 -8.84 8.24
N GLY A 53 7.00 -8.74 9.00
CA GLY A 53 7.01 -9.06 10.43
C GLY A 53 5.66 -9.28 11.12
N ASN A 54 4.51 -9.30 10.43
CA ASN A 54 3.21 -9.58 11.08
C ASN A 54 2.52 -10.89 10.65
N ASP A 55 3.30 -11.90 10.23
CA ASP A 55 2.82 -13.29 10.09
C ASP A 55 2.77 -14.02 11.45
N GLY A 56 2.25 -13.37 12.50
CA GLY A 56 2.49 -13.81 13.87
C GLY A 56 1.45 -13.42 14.92
N ALA A 57 0.17 -13.34 14.57
CA ALA A 57 -0.90 -13.37 15.57
C ALA A 57 -2.13 -14.12 15.05
N LYS A 58 -1.96 -15.42 14.76
CA LYS A 58 -3.10 -16.35 14.81
C LYS A 58 -3.50 -16.45 16.28
N GLU A 59 -4.62 -15.84 16.63
CA GLU A 59 -5.28 -15.99 17.92
C GLU A 59 -5.76 -17.46 18.05
N GLU A 60 -4.89 -18.35 18.54
CA GLU A 60 -5.32 -19.64 19.07
C GLU A 60 -6.08 -19.39 20.38
N LYS A 61 -7.41 -19.38 20.32
CA LYS A 61 -8.22 -19.65 21.51
C LYS A 61 -8.41 -21.16 21.62
N SER A 62 -7.51 -21.79 22.37
CA SER A 62 -7.71 -23.11 22.96
C SER A 62 -8.29 -22.96 24.38
N ALA A 63 -9.53 -23.42 24.58
CA ALA A 63 -10.12 -24.06 25.77
C ALA A 63 -11.62 -23.71 25.90
#